data_AF-A0A219AI03-F1
#
_entry.id   AF-A0A219AI03-F1
#
_cell.length_a   1.000
_cell.length_b   1.000
_cell.length_c   1.000
_cell.angle_alpha   90.00
_cell.angle_beta   90.00
_cell.angle_gamma   90.00
#
_symmetry.space_group_name_H-M   'P 1'
#
loop_
_entity.id
_entity.type
_entity.pdbx_description
1 polymer ?
#
loop_
_entity_poly.entity_id
_entity_poly.type
_entity_poly.pdbx_seq_one_letter_code
_entity_poly.pdbx_strand_id
1 'polypeptide(L)'
;MGNVKITELEYLKRKQYFENQLKQNNKIKLKLIWAVFVTLVGTFLMPFMKAGDRWSRETFSTTMGYENSVLLFGGFMIPIMSYLIYSEYKNMIRKKFDIERDLRLLEKEYHKQ
;
A
#
# COMPACT_ATOMS: atom_id res chain seq x y z
N MET A 1 18.62 13.82 36.15
CA MET A 1 17.92 12.85 35.27
C MET A 1 18.87 11.70 35.04
N GLY A 2 18.59 10.54 35.64
CA GLY A 2 19.48 9.38 35.55
C GLY A 2 19.54 8.86 34.12
N ASN A 3 20.74 8.66 33.58
CA ASN A 3 20.96 7.86 32.37
C ASN A 3 20.50 6.43 32.68
N VAL A 4 19.25 6.11 32.34
CA VAL A 4 18.79 4.72 32.36
C VAL A 4 19.54 4.00 31.24
N LYS A 5 20.57 3.23 31.61
CA LYS A 5 21.26 2.33 30.69
C LYS A 5 20.24 1.32 30.16
N ILE A 6 19.91 1.41 28.87
CA ILE A 6 19.12 0.42 28.13
C ILE A 6 19.79 -0.94 28.31
N THR A 7 19.09 -1.88 28.94
CA THR A 7 19.59 -3.25 29.07
C THR A 7 19.63 -3.94 27.70
N GLU A 8 20.55 -4.89 27.50
CA GLU A 8 20.68 -5.64 26.25
C GLU A 8 19.36 -6.30 25.81
N LEU A 9 18.59 -6.82 26.77
CA LEU A 9 17.28 -7.41 26.52
C LEU A 9 16.26 -6.38 25.98
N GLU A 10 16.28 -5.17 26.51
CA GLU A 10 15.39 -4.08 26.08
C GLU A 10 15.78 -3.57 24.69
N TYR A 11 17.09 -3.44 24.42
CA TYR A 11 17.61 -3.13 23.10
C TYR A 11 17.16 -4.15 22.05
N LEU A 12 17.33 -5.45 22.33
CA LEU A 12 16.95 -6.53 21.41
C LEU A 12 15.43 -6.54 21.12
N LYS A 13 14.59 -6.34 22.14
CA LYS A 13 13.13 -6.25 21.95
C LYS A 13 12.73 -5.09 21.06
N ARG A 14 13.30 -3.89 21.30
CA ARG A 14 13.00 -2.69 20.50
C ARG A 14 13.52 -2.83 19.06
N LYS A 15 14.71 -3.40 18.88
CA LYS A 15 15.27 -3.70 17.55
C LYS A 15 14.36 -4.65 16.77
N GLN A 16 13.95 -5.77 17.38
CA GLN A 16 13.05 -6.74 16.75
C GLN A 16 11.70 -6.12 16.36
N TYR A 17 11.17 -5.20 17.18
CA TYR A 17 9.97 -4.45 16.86
C TYR A 17 10.12 -3.60 15.58
N PHE A 18 11.21 -2.83 15.47
CA PHE A 18 11.48 -2.02 14.28
C PHE A 18 11.73 -2.88 13.03
N GLU A 19 12.45 -3.99 13.15
CA GLU A 19 12.63 -4.96 12.05
C GLU A 19 11.30 -5.55 11.57
N ASN A 20 10.39 -5.88 12.50
CA ASN A 20 9.06 -6.35 12.17
C ASN A 20 8.24 -5.28 11.45
N GLN A 21 8.34 -4.01 11.85
CA GLN A 21 7.70 -2.90 11.14
C GLN A 21 8.26 -2.72 9.72
N LEU A 22 9.58 -2.83 9.52
CA LEU A 22 10.19 -2.79 8.18
C LEU A 22 9.70 -3.94 7.30
N LYS A 23 9.55 -5.15 7.85
CA LYS A 23 8.96 -6.29 7.13
C LYS A 23 7.51 -6.02 6.73
N GLN A 24 6.70 -5.41 7.61
CA GLN A 24 5.34 -5.01 7.26
C GLN A 24 5.32 -3.95 6.16
N ASN A 25 6.25 -2.99 6.20
CA ASN A 25 6.38 -1.97 5.16
C ASN A 25 6.68 -2.56 3.77
N ASN A 26 7.51 -3.61 3.70
CA ASN A 26 7.72 -4.35 2.45
C ASN A 26 6.45 -5.05 1.93
N LYS A 27 5.58 -5.55 2.82
CA LYS A 27 4.28 -6.10 2.40
C LYS A 27 3.38 -5.02 1.80
N ILE A 28 3.42 -3.79 2.33
CA ILE A 28 2.69 -2.64 1.76
C ILE A 28 3.18 -2.34 0.34
N LYS A 29 4.50 -2.38 0.09
CA LYS A 29 5.06 -2.22 -1.25
C LYS A 29 4.47 -3.22 -2.26
N LEU A 30 4.37 -4.50 -1.87
CA LEU A 30 3.78 -5.53 -2.72
C LEU A 30 2.28 -5.26 -2.98
N LYS A 31 1.54 -4.83 -1.95
CA LYS A 31 0.13 -4.43 -2.11
C LYS A 31 -0.05 -3.28 -3.09
N LEU A 32 0.87 -2.31 -3.11
CA LEU A 32 0.82 -1.19 -4.07
C LEU A 32 1.05 -1.66 -5.51
N ILE A 33 2.02 -2.54 -5.74
CA ILE A 33 2.24 -3.15 -7.05
C ILE A 33 1.00 -3.94 -7.49
N TRP A 34 0.42 -4.71 -6.58
CA TRP A 34 -0.82 -5.43 -6.83
C TRP A 34 -1.98 -4.49 -7.16
N ALA A 35 -2.10 -3.35 -6.46
CA ALA A 35 -3.14 -2.36 -6.73
C ALA A 35 -3.00 -1.73 -8.13
N VAL A 36 -1.78 -1.46 -8.60
CA VAL A 36 -1.53 -1.02 -9.98
C VAL A 36 -2.02 -2.09 -10.96
N PHE A 37 -1.63 -3.34 -10.76
CA PHE A 37 -2.04 -4.46 -11.61
C PHE A 37 -3.56 -4.62 -11.66
N VAL A 38 -4.22 -4.63 -10.50
CA VAL A 38 -5.69 -4.75 -10.40
C VAL A 38 -6.41 -3.56 -11.02
N THR A 39 -5.87 -2.34 -10.93
CA THR A 39 -6.46 -1.16 -11.56
C THR A 39 -6.44 -1.30 -13.09
N LEU A 40 -5.30 -1.71 -13.65
CA LEU A 40 -5.15 -1.90 -15.09
C LEU A 40 -6.04 -3.04 -15.58
N VAL A 41 -5.92 -4.23 -14.99
CA VAL A 41 -6.70 -5.41 -15.38
C VAL A 41 -8.19 -5.21 -15.12
N GLY A 42 -8.56 -4.62 -13.98
CA GLY A 42 -9.93 -4.35 -13.60
C GLY A 42 -10.65 -3.42 -14.56
N THR A 43 -9.95 -2.46 -15.16
CA THR A 43 -10.50 -1.57 -16.20
C THR A 43 -11.00 -2.36 -17.42
N PHE A 44 -10.33 -3.47 -17.78
CA PHE A 44 -10.72 -4.32 -18.90
C PHE A 44 -11.70 -5.44 -18.50
N LEU A 45 -11.72 -5.85 -17.22
CA LEU A 45 -12.63 -6.87 -16.72
C LEU A 45 -14.00 -6.32 -16.30
N MET A 46 -14.07 -5.09 -15.78
CA MET A 46 -15.31 -4.43 -15.38
C MET A 46 -16.39 -4.40 -16.48
N PRO A 47 -16.06 -4.17 -17.76
CA PRO A 47 -16.97 -4.32 -18.88
C PRO A 47 -17.77 -5.64 -18.92
N PHE A 48 -17.21 -6.74 -18.40
CA PHE A 48 -17.88 -8.05 -18.38
C PHE A 48 -18.74 -8.27 -17.13
N MET A 49 -18.76 -7.32 -16.20
CA MET A 49 -19.65 -7.37 -15.04
C MET A 49 -21.08 -7.02 -15.44
N LYS A 50 -22.07 -7.60 -14.73
CA LYS A 50 -23.48 -7.33 -14.97
C LYS A 50 -23.81 -5.86 -14.75
N ALA A 51 -24.51 -5.26 -15.71
CA ALA A 51 -24.96 -3.87 -15.65
C ALA A 51 -26.23 -3.77 -14.78
N GLY A 52 -26.06 -3.80 -13.46
CA GLY A 52 -27.05 -3.37 -12.45
C GLY A 52 -28.31 -4.22 -12.26
N ASP A 53 -28.85 -4.84 -13.30
CA ASP A 53 -30.15 -5.49 -13.23
C ASP A 53 -30.05 -6.96 -12.83
N ARG A 54 -30.73 -7.30 -11.73
CA ARG A 54 -30.79 -8.68 -11.18
C ARG A 54 -31.39 -9.69 -12.18
N TRP A 55 -32.22 -9.19 -13.10
CA TRP A 55 -32.96 -9.97 -14.10
C TRP A 55 -32.36 -9.90 -15.50
N SER A 56 -31.46 -8.95 -15.75
CA SER A 56 -30.74 -8.83 -17.01
C SER A 56 -29.49 -9.72 -17.00
N ARG A 57 -29.21 -10.34 -18.15
CA ARG A 57 -27.90 -10.99 -18.40
C ARG A 57 -26.92 -10.04 -19.08
N GLU A 58 -27.32 -8.79 -19.31
CA GLU A 58 -26.48 -7.82 -19.98
C GLU A 58 -25.33 -7.38 -19.09
N THR A 59 -24.16 -7.31 -19.72
CA THR A 59 -22.93 -6.77 -19.16
C THR A 59 -22.79 -5.32 -19.60
N PHE A 60 -21.93 -4.57 -18.90
CA PHE A 60 -21.57 -3.22 -19.31
C PHE A 60 -21.12 -3.16 -20.79
N SER A 61 -20.39 -4.18 -21.26
CA SER A 61 -19.96 -4.28 -22.65
C SER A 61 -21.11 -4.46 -23.65
N THR A 62 -22.19 -5.17 -23.30
CA THR A 62 -23.35 -5.36 -24.19
C THR A 62 -24.27 -4.15 -24.20
N THR A 63 -24.39 -3.44 -23.07
CA THR A 63 -25.33 -2.32 -22.93
C THR A 63 -24.79 -1.02 -23.53
N MET A 64 -23.51 -0.68 -23.32
CA MET A 64 -22.92 0.58 -23.81
C MET A 64 -21.81 0.41 -24.85
N GLY A 65 -21.44 -0.84 -25.17
CA GLY A 65 -20.29 -1.17 -26.00
C GLY A 65 -19.00 -1.35 -25.18
N TYR A 66 -18.19 -2.36 -25.54
CA TYR A 66 -16.95 -2.67 -24.82
C TYR A 66 -15.99 -1.47 -24.76
N GLU A 67 -15.71 -0.82 -25.90
CA GLU A 67 -14.79 0.31 -25.96
C GLU A 67 -15.23 1.49 -25.08
N ASN A 68 -16.51 1.83 -25.15
CA ASN A 68 -17.10 2.90 -24.31
C ASN A 68 -17.04 2.55 -22.82
N SER A 69 -17.31 1.30 -22.47
CA SER A 69 -17.23 0.85 -21.07
C SER A 69 -15.79 0.88 -20.53
N VAL A 70 -14.80 0.46 -21.33
CA VAL A 70 -13.38 0.56 -20.98
C VAL A 70 -12.96 2.01 -20.81
N LEU A 71 -13.41 2.91 -21.69
CA LEU A 71 -13.15 4.35 -21.57
C LEU A 71 -13.78 4.94 -20.30
N LEU A 72 -15.00 4.56 -19.95
CA LEU A 72 -15.69 5.01 -18.75
C LEU A 72 -14.97 4.55 -17.48
N PHE A 73 -14.70 3.25 -17.36
CA PHE A 73 -14.02 2.71 -16.19
C PHE A 73 -12.57 3.18 -16.12
N GLY A 74 -11.86 3.21 -17.25
CA GLY A 74 -10.48 3.68 -17.31
C GLY A 74 -10.35 5.16 -16.99
N GLY A 75 -11.24 5.99 -17.55
CA GLY A 75 -11.26 7.43 -17.33
C GLY A 75 -11.50 7.83 -15.87
N PHE A 76 -12.27 7.03 -15.12
CA PHE A 76 -12.53 7.29 -13.70
C PHE A 76 -11.53 6.58 -12.78
N MET A 77 -11.30 5.29 -12.99
CA MET A 77 -10.55 4.44 -12.07
C MET A 77 -9.05 4.72 -12.13
N ILE A 78 -8.49 4.97 -13.32
CA ILE A 78 -7.04 5.17 -13.45
C ILE A 78 -6.59 6.44 -12.70
N PRO A 79 -7.22 7.61 -12.86
CA PRO A 79 -6.80 8.81 -12.11
C PRO A 79 -6.97 8.66 -10.60
N ILE A 80 -8.10 8.11 -10.15
CA ILE A 80 -8.40 7.95 -8.72
C ILE A 80 -7.43 6.98 -8.08
N MET A 81 -7.25 5.80 -8.67
CA MET A 81 -6.33 4.80 -8.14
C MET A 81 -4.88 5.29 -8.20
N SER A 82 -4.49 6.03 -9.25
CA SER A 82 -3.15 6.62 -9.32
C SER A 82 -2.89 7.58 -8.15
N TYR A 83 -3.87 8.43 -7.81
CA TYR A 83 -3.77 9.32 -6.66
C TYR A 83 -3.66 8.55 -5.34
N LEU A 84 -4.52 7.55 -5.13
CA LEU A 84 -4.52 6.73 -3.90
C LEU A 84 -3.20 5.94 -3.74
N ILE A 85 -2.72 5.32 -4.82
CA ILE A 85 -1.46 4.58 -4.85
C ILE A 85 -0.30 5.52 -4.56
N TYR A 86 -0.29 6.72 -5.14
CA TYR A 86 0.74 7.73 -4.87
C TYR A 86 0.75 8.17 -3.40
N SER A 87 -0.43 8.44 -2.84
CA SER A 87 -0.58 8.83 -1.43
C SER A 87 -0.04 7.75 -0.49
N GLU A 88 -0.42 6.50 -0.71
CA GLU A 88 0.05 5.36 0.08
C GLU A 88 1.55 5.09 -0.10
N TYR A 89 2.07 5.24 -1.32
CA TYR A 89 3.49 5.14 -1.61
C TYR A 89 4.29 6.18 -0.82
N LYS A 90 3.84 7.44 -0.80
CA LYS A 90 4.46 8.52 -0.03
C LYS A 90 4.41 8.23 1.48
N ASN A 91 3.31 7.67 1.97
CA ASN A 91 3.17 7.26 3.38
C ASN A 91 4.15 6.14 3.75
N MET A 92 4.29 5.14 2.87
CA MET A 92 5.21 4.00 3.04
C MET A 92 6.68 4.45 3.09
N ILE A 93 7.10 5.39 2.23
CA ILE A 93 8.46 5.95 2.27
C ILE A 93 8.70 6.68 3.59
N ARG A 94 7.78 7.55 4.00
CA ARG A 94 7.92 8.32 5.25
C ARG A 94 8.07 7.40 6.46
N LYS A 95 7.17 6.41 6.59
CA LYS A 95 7.22 5.41 7.67
C LYS A 95 8.54 4.66 7.68
N LYS A 96 9.04 4.23 6.51
CA LYS A 96 10.34 3.55 6.40
C LYS A 96 11.46 4.42 6.96
N PHE A 97 11.51 5.67 6.53
CA PHE A 97 12.54 6.61 6.94
C PHE A 97 12.50 6.88 8.45
N ASP A 98 11.30 7.08 9.02
CA ASP A 98 11.13 7.28 10.47
C ASP A 98 11.60 6.04 11.26
N ILE A 99 11.25 4.82 10.82
CA ILE A 99 11.70 3.58 11.47
C ILE A 99 13.23 3.43 11.40
N GLU A 100 13.84 3.69 10.24
CA GLU A 100 15.30 3.62 10.08
C GLU A 100 16.05 4.69 10.89
N ARG A 101 15.45 5.88 11.05
CA ARG A 101 15.98 6.91 11.94
C ARG A 101 15.93 6.45 13.39
N ASP A 102 14.78 5.96 13.85
CA ASP A 102 14.58 5.55 15.24
C ASP A 102 15.45 4.34 15.61
N LEU A 103 15.67 3.40 14.69
CA LEU A 103 16.61 2.29 14.86
C LEU A 103 18.06 2.77 15.01
N ARG A 104 18.50 3.74 14.18
CA ARG A 104 19.84 4.34 14.31
C ARG A 104 20.02 5.12 15.62
N LEU A 105 18.97 5.76 16.12
CA LEU A 105 19.00 6.43 17.42
C LEU A 105 19.14 5.41 18.57
N LEU A 106 18.37 4.32 18.51
CA LEU A 106 18.45 3.21 19.46
C LEU A 106 19.87 2.60 19.51
N GLU A 107 20.48 2.35 18.35
CA GLU A 107 21.86 1.84 18.26
C GLU A 107 22.86 2.81 18.90
N LYS A 108 22.73 4.11 18.63
CA LYS A 108 23.58 5.15 19.23
C LYS A 108 23.41 5.24 20.74
N GLU A 109 22.20 5.08 21.28
CA GLU A 109 21.93 5.11 22.72
C GLU A 109 22.52 3.88 23.43
N TYR A 110 22.47 2.71 22.80
CA TYR A 110 23.07 1.49 23.33
C TYR A 110 24.61 1.55 23.33
N HIS A 111 25.23 1.99 22.24
CA HIS A 111 26.69 2.09 22.12
C HIS A 111 27.34 3.25 22.87
N LYS A 112 26.56 4.21 23.39
CA LYS A 112 27.05 5.29 24.26
C LYS A 112 27.17 4.91 25.75
N GLN A 113 26.78 3.69 26.12
CA GLN A 113 26.92 3.16 27.49
C GLN A 113 28.32 2.70 27.83
#